data_AF-A0A3D5ZKQ6-F1
#
_entry.id   AF-A0A3D5ZKQ6-F1
#
_cell.length_a   1.000
_cell.length_b   1.000
_cell.length_c   1.000
_cell.angle_alpha   90.00
_cell.angle_beta   90.00
_cell.angle_gamma   90.00
#
_symmetry.space_group_name_H-M   'P 1'
#
loop_
_entity.id
_entity.type
_entity.pdbx_description
1 polymer ?
#
loop_
_entity_poly.entity_id
_entity_poly.type
_entity_poly.pdbx_seq_one_letter_code
_entity_poly.pdbx_strand_id
1 'polypeptide(L)'
;MKKASGVIAILLLAVLAFGVFVGCGMFGKDTAKYRQFNAFTVGEQEVSVGKVIDTFNSLYQSYNRYASADDIFNAAMSSLYTQYMKVDAFVSGKTPATHGYAELDGVKYAKYVSADQAEYAIKYVKYLIYTNFDSAVETELKKDFTLNDAEKEDTGRDFKKFDDLKGATTYTDYLIAQLSVNEDMDKYIGKYYTDGDKVNFTADSDLSAYTDEHATQVKLDEYNSRVKQEKDVKDEDKVVITKEQLEKAQSSVVKKYTDSIERAYEIKMSKFFAQQVNDVIVNLITQLYDAEQGRSIDGSNFEEISKKLTAAYKNEVEAKKTTYNYKPETYVTDIEGLSDSSDILAVPDGYNYIFVKNILVPFSSAQKAVLSNLQTKLGTTDSEQYKKARTELAAQIVADDFDSEKDADGKYATVEGLFEVKSGKIALTAKGEEIFGTGVVSSDKFVELMKRFNTDTAQHSTYYDYVVRVNAPENYTAKWVKEFVAAADEAYAAGKGNYALCVSEYGVHIVYYTDEVKAQTLDFSTLAKCLDTTSREYLRFKTQYTTDSKELVSKALKELQKSYFTVKDDDGKVTNESKIKFASMFDTFLKDQGLNYDKSKATTYSED
;
A
#
# COMPACT_ATOMS: atom_id res chain seq x y z
N MET A 1 7.88 1.20 -0.38
CA MET A 1 6.90 1.54 -1.44
C MET A 1 6.29 0.26 -2.01
N LYS A 2 5.38 -0.36 -1.27
CA LYS A 2 4.30 -1.20 -1.82
C LYS A 2 3.02 -0.56 -1.28
N LYS A 3 2.54 0.45 -1.98
CA LYS A 3 1.31 1.16 -1.65
C LYS A 3 0.52 1.33 -2.94
N ALA A 4 -0.72 0.87 -2.89
CA ALA A 4 -1.81 1.10 -3.84
C ALA A 4 -1.78 0.36 -5.20
N SER A 5 -2.06 -0.95 -5.20
CA SER A 5 -2.34 -1.74 -6.41
C SER A 5 -3.75 -1.54 -7.00
N GLY A 6 -4.32 -0.34 -6.88
CA GLY A 6 -5.65 -0.01 -7.45
C GLY A 6 -5.80 1.45 -7.86
N VAL A 7 -4.71 2.22 -7.89
CA VAL A 7 -4.73 3.68 -8.01
C VAL A 7 -4.22 4.13 -9.37
N ILE A 8 -4.95 3.78 -10.43
CA ILE A 8 -4.78 4.47 -11.73
C ILE A 8 -5.57 5.79 -11.74
N ALA A 9 -6.58 5.96 -10.87
CA ALA A 9 -7.48 7.10 -10.97
C ALA A 9 -7.20 8.30 -10.02
N ILE A 10 -6.37 8.12 -8.98
CA ILE A 10 -6.02 9.22 -8.04
C ILE A 10 -4.80 10.04 -8.54
N LEU A 11 -4.08 9.53 -9.54
CA LEU A 11 -2.95 10.20 -10.19
C LEU A 11 -3.31 11.58 -10.78
N LEU A 12 -4.55 11.77 -11.23
CA LEU A 12 -5.03 13.03 -11.81
C LEU A 12 -4.99 14.21 -10.82
N LEU A 13 -5.35 13.98 -9.55
CA LEU A 13 -5.40 15.01 -8.49
C LEU A 13 -4.02 15.36 -7.93
N ALA A 14 -3.16 14.35 -7.75
CA ALA A 14 -1.78 14.57 -7.32
C ALA A 14 -1.03 15.47 -8.32
N VAL A 15 -1.17 15.22 -9.62
CA VAL A 15 -0.50 16.00 -10.67
C VAL A 15 -0.97 17.47 -10.70
N LEU A 16 -2.23 17.77 -10.38
CA LEU A 16 -2.73 19.14 -10.28
C LEU A 16 -2.18 19.90 -9.07
N ALA A 17 -2.03 19.24 -7.92
CA ALA A 17 -1.44 19.84 -6.72
C ALA A 17 0.08 20.11 -6.88
N PHE A 18 0.81 19.23 -7.58
CA PHE A 18 2.26 19.37 -7.79
C PHE A 18 2.64 20.20 -9.03
N GLY A 19 1.78 20.27 -10.05
CA GLY A 19 2.07 20.93 -11.34
C GLY A 19 2.15 22.47 -11.27
N VAL A 20 1.62 23.09 -10.22
CA VAL A 20 1.59 24.57 -10.09
C VAL A 20 2.98 25.15 -9.78
N PHE A 21 3.90 24.34 -9.24
CA PHE A 21 5.31 24.72 -9.04
C PHE A 21 6.24 24.33 -10.18
N VAL A 22 5.81 23.43 -11.07
CA VAL A 22 6.58 22.92 -12.21
C VAL A 22 5.88 23.37 -13.49
N GLY A 23 6.02 24.66 -13.81
CA GLY A 23 5.44 25.24 -15.01
C GLY A 23 5.90 24.51 -16.28
N CYS A 24 4.93 23.98 -17.04
CA CYS A 24 4.89 23.84 -18.50
C CYS A 24 3.63 23.02 -18.90
N GLY A 25 2.46 23.66 -18.96
CA GLY A 25 1.32 23.13 -19.70
C GLY A 25 1.51 23.40 -21.20
N MET A 26 1.18 22.43 -22.05
CA MET A 26 1.31 22.53 -23.51
C MET A 26 0.27 23.47 -24.14
N PHE A 27 -0.88 23.66 -23.49
CA PHE A 27 -1.89 24.60 -23.97
C PHE A 27 -1.42 26.05 -23.86
N GLY A 28 -1.68 26.83 -24.91
CA GLY A 28 -1.11 28.17 -25.08
C GLY A 28 -1.52 29.19 -24.01
N LYS A 29 -0.85 30.34 -24.02
CA LYS A 29 -1.31 31.52 -23.27
C LYS A 29 -2.76 31.82 -23.68
N ASP A 30 -3.63 32.04 -22.71
CA ASP A 30 -5.07 32.38 -22.86
C ASP A 30 -6.08 31.21 -22.89
N THR A 31 -5.78 30.08 -22.22
CA THR A 31 -6.79 29.02 -21.98
C THR A 31 -7.71 29.26 -20.79
N ALA A 32 -7.33 30.16 -19.87
CA ALA A 32 -8.09 30.45 -18.65
C ALA A 32 -9.54 30.87 -18.95
N LYS A 33 -9.74 31.74 -19.95
CA LYS A 33 -11.05 32.17 -20.42
C LYS A 33 -11.98 31.02 -20.82
N TYR A 34 -11.43 29.89 -21.27
CA TYR A 34 -12.22 28.74 -21.72
C TYR A 34 -12.67 27.83 -20.57
N ARG A 35 -11.94 27.82 -19.45
CA ARG A 35 -12.04 26.77 -18.42
C ARG A 35 -13.43 26.60 -17.82
N GLN A 36 -14.18 27.69 -17.70
CA GLN A 36 -15.54 27.70 -17.13
C GLN A 36 -16.63 27.25 -18.10
N PHE A 37 -16.37 27.20 -19.41
CA PHE A 37 -17.38 26.80 -20.38
C PHE A 37 -17.56 25.29 -20.40
N ASN A 38 -18.79 24.87 -20.70
CA ASN A 38 -19.09 23.48 -21.00
C ASN A 38 -18.35 23.06 -22.28
N ALA A 39 -17.66 21.92 -22.25
CA ALA A 39 -17.05 21.30 -23.41
C ALA A 39 -18.05 20.35 -24.10
N PHE A 40 -18.65 19.47 -23.30
CA PHE A 40 -19.65 18.51 -23.77
C PHE A 40 -20.47 17.97 -22.60
N THR A 41 -21.60 17.38 -22.94
CA THR A 41 -22.44 16.60 -22.01
C THR A 41 -22.30 15.11 -22.31
N VAL A 42 -22.41 14.28 -21.27
CA VAL A 42 -22.56 12.83 -21.37
C VAL A 42 -23.83 12.46 -20.60
N GLY A 43 -24.92 12.17 -21.32
CA GLY A 43 -26.24 12.10 -20.69
C GLY A 43 -26.62 13.45 -20.09
N GLU A 44 -26.87 13.51 -18.78
CA GLU A 44 -27.19 14.76 -18.07
C GLU A 44 -25.96 15.41 -17.40
N GLN A 45 -24.76 14.82 -17.56
CA GLN A 45 -23.56 15.32 -16.90
C GLN A 45 -22.76 16.25 -17.81
N GLU A 46 -22.51 17.47 -17.33
CA GLU A 46 -21.66 18.45 -18.00
C GLU A 46 -20.19 18.25 -17.68
N VAL A 47 -19.33 18.39 -18.69
CA VAL A 47 -17.87 18.36 -18.58
C VAL A 47 -17.32 19.68 -19.09
N SER A 48 -16.62 20.42 -18.23
CA SER A 48 -16.04 21.71 -18.61
C SER A 48 -14.78 21.58 -19.46
N VAL A 49 -14.44 22.62 -20.22
CA VAL A 49 -13.15 22.69 -20.93
C VAL A 49 -11.98 22.64 -19.94
N GLY A 50 -12.14 23.23 -18.75
CA GLY A 50 -11.14 23.13 -17.67
C GLY A 50 -10.83 21.68 -17.32
N LYS A 51 -11.86 20.83 -17.19
CA LYS A 51 -11.68 19.40 -16.91
C LYS A 51 -10.94 18.66 -18.04
N VAL A 52 -11.22 19.01 -19.29
CA VAL A 52 -10.51 18.48 -20.47
C VAL A 52 -9.03 18.86 -20.41
N ILE A 53 -8.73 20.13 -20.16
CA ILE A 53 -7.36 20.65 -20.06
C ILE A 53 -6.59 19.94 -18.93
N ASP A 54 -7.21 19.80 -17.76
CA ASP A 54 -6.58 19.22 -16.59
C ASP A 54 -6.29 17.72 -16.79
N THR A 55 -7.24 17.01 -17.39
CA THR A 55 -7.08 15.58 -17.72
C THR A 55 -5.98 15.37 -18.75
N PHE A 56 -5.96 16.20 -19.80
CA PHE A 56 -4.90 16.18 -20.80
C PHE A 56 -3.53 16.46 -20.18
N ASN A 57 -3.39 17.53 -19.39
CA ASN A 57 -2.10 17.91 -18.80
C ASN A 57 -1.54 16.79 -17.90
N SER A 58 -2.40 16.12 -17.15
CA SER A 58 -2.01 14.99 -16.31
C SER A 58 -1.47 13.82 -17.14
N LEU A 59 -2.17 13.44 -18.21
CA LEU A 59 -1.69 12.41 -19.14
C LEU A 59 -0.43 12.86 -19.89
N TYR A 60 -0.35 14.12 -20.28
CA TYR A 60 0.77 14.68 -21.02
C TYR A 60 2.06 14.60 -20.22
N GLN A 61 2.05 14.97 -18.93
CA GLN A 61 3.23 14.85 -18.07
C GLN A 61 3.72 13.40 -17.95
N SER A 62 2.82 12.44 -18.03
CA SER A 62 3.12 11.01 -17.88
C SER A 62 3.58 10.37 -19.20
N TYR A 63 3.03 10.79 -20.33
CA TYR A 63 3.11 10.06 -21.61
C TYR A 63 3.70 10.85 -22.78
N ASN A 64 4.07 12.12 -22.63
CA ASN A 64 4.61 12.94 -23.73
C ASN A 64 5.92 12.41 -24.35
N ARG A 65 6.61 11.48 -23.67
CA ARG A 65 7.81 10.80 -24.21
C ARG A 65 7.48 9.66 -25.16
N TYR A 66 6.23 9.19 -25.17
CA TYR A 66 5.83 7.93 -25.81
C TYR A 66 4.66 8.07 -26.78
N ALA A 67 3.93 9.19 -26.76
CA ALA A 67 2.75 9.41 -27.59
C ALA A 67 2.68 10.87 -28.08
N SER A 68 2.00 11.10 -29.21
CA SER A 68 1.77 12.45 -29.73
C SER A 68 0.77 13.22 -28.86
N ALA A 69 0.75 14.55 -28.99
CA ALA A 69 -0.25 15.37 -28.30
C ALA A 69 -1.69 14.99 -28.69
N ASP A 70 -1.93 14.66 -29.96
CA ASP A 70 -3.25 14.22 -30.44
C ASP A 70 -3.65 12.87 -29.84
N ASP A 71 -2.72 11.92 -29.73
CA ASP A 71 -2.98 10.62 -29.09
C ASP A 71 -3.32 10.79 -27.60
N ILE A 72 -2.58 11.65 -26.91
CA ILE A 72 -2.81 11.98 -25.49
C ILE A 72 -4.15 12.70 -25.32
N PHE A 73 -4.51 13.60 -26.23
CA PHE A 73 -5.81 14.27 -26.23
C PHE A 73 -6.96 13.29 -26.46
N ASN A 74 -6.83 12.39 -27.43
CA ASN A 74 -7.80 11.33 -27.67
C ASN A 74 -7.97 10.41 -26.46
N ALA A 75 -6.87 10.05 -25.79
CA ALA A 75 -6.90 9.28 -24.55
C ALA A 75 -7.60 10.05 -23.40
N ALA A 76 -7.33 11.35 -23.27
CA ALA A 76 -7.99 12.20 -22.28
C ALA A 76 -9.50 12.25 -22.50
N MET A 77 -9.94 12.45 -23.74
CA MET A 77 -11.36 12.48 -24.08
C MET A 77 -12.05 11.14 -23.86
N SER A 78 -11.42 10.03 -24.29
CA SER A 78 -11.95 8.67 -24.07
C SER A 78 -12.10 8.34 -22.58
N SER A 79 -11.12 8.74 -21.76
CA SER A 79 -11.17 8.62 -20.30
C SER A 79 -12.34 9.42 -19.73
N LEU A 80 -12.54 10.67 -20.16
CA LEU A 80 -13.65 11.51 -19.70
C LEU A 80 -15.02 10.96 -20.11
N TYR A 81 -15.17 10.46 -21.34
CA TYR A 81 -16.42 9.80 -21.74
C TYR A 81 -16.70 8.61 -20.84
N THR A 82 -15.72 7.72 -20.65
CA THR A 82 -15.87 6.54 -19.80
C THR A 82 -16.25 6.90 -18.37
N GLN A 83 -15.54 7.86 -17.78
CA GLN A 83 -15.81 8.34 -16.44
C GLN A 83 -17.22 8.90 -16.32
N TYR A 84 -17.61 9.83 -17.19
CA TYR A 84 -18.89 10.51 -17.09
C TYR A 84 -20.08 9.65 -17.54
N MET A 85 -19.90 8.66 -18.41
CA MET A 85 -20.91 7.62 -18.67
C MET A 85 -21.22 6.83 -17.39
N LYS A 86 -20.19 6.41 -16.65
CA LYS A 86 -20.35 5.68 -15.39
C LYS A 86 -21.01 6.55 -14.32
N VAL A 87 -20.60 7.82 -14.21
CA VAL A 87 -21.24 8.78 -13.31
C VAL A 87 -22.71 8.95 -13.65
N ASP A 88 -23.05 9.22 -14.92
CA ASP A 88 -24.42 9.43 -15.36
C ASP A 88 -25.30 8.21 -15.06
N ALA A 89 -24.83 7.00 -15.39
CA ALA A 89 -25.54 5.77 -15.09
C ALA A 89 -25.72 5.51 -13.60
N PHE A 90 -24.71 5.83 -12.79
CA PHE A 90 -24.77 5.67 -11.34
C PHE A 90 -25.74 6.64 -10.67
N VAL A 91 -25.77 7.91 -11.10
CA VAL A 91 -26.63 8.93 -10.48
C VAL A 91 -28.07 8.87 -10.97
N SER A 92 -28.32 8.49 -12.24
CA SER A 92 -29.66 8.46 -12.85
C SER A 92 -30.63 7.49 -12.16
N GLY A 93 -30.13 6.51 -11.40
CA GLY A 93 -30.93 5.55 -10.64
C GLY A 93 -30.96 5.80 -9.12
N LYS A 94 -30.32 6.86 -8.62
CA LYS A 94 -30.14 7.07 -7.17
C LYS A 94 -30.89 8.29 -6.67
N THR A 95 -31.54 8.11 -5.52
CA THR A 95 -32.09 9.24 -4.76
C THR A 95 -30.93 9.95 -4.04
N PRO A 96 -30.82 11.28 -4.16
CA PRO A 96 -29.83 12.05 -3.40
C PRO A 96 -29.92 11.76 -1.90
N ALA A 97 -28.78 11.47 -1.28
CA ALA A 97 -28.66 11.22 0.14
C ALA A 97 -28.81 12.52 0.95
N THR A 98 -29.35 12.41 2.16
CA THR A 98 -29.49 13.52 3.11
C THR A 98 -28.41 13.41 4.18
N HIS A 99 -27.30 14.13 4.01
CA HIS A 99 -26.24 14.27 5.02
C HIS A 99 -25.62 15.67 4.95
N GLY A 100 -24.82 16.04 5.96
CA GLY A 100 -24.25 17.39 6.09
C GLY A 100 -23.33 17.85 4.95
N TYR A 101 -22.92 16.93 4.06
CA TYR A 101 -22.08 17.22 2.90
C TYR A 101 -22.85 17.21 1.56
N ALA A 102 -24.15 16.91 1.55
CA ALA A 102 -24.92 16.74 0.32
C ALA A 102 -25.09 18.06 -0.47
N GLU A 103 -25.15 19.19 0.23
CA GLU A 103 -25.43 20.52 -0.33
C GLU A 103 -24.19 21.44 -0.28
N LEU A 104 -22.99 20.86 -0.38
CA LEU A 104 -21.76 21.65 -0.41
C LEU A 104 -21.65 22.47 -1.70
N ASP A 105 -21.43 23.78 -1.53
CA ASP A 105 -21.29 24.69 -2.65
C ASP A 105 -20.12 24.27 -3.56
N GLY A 106 -20.39 24.17 -4.86
CA GLY A 106 -19.44 23.72 -5.87
C GLY A 106 -19.15 22.21 -5.89
N VAL A 107 -19.73 21.39 -5.00
CA VAL A 107 -19.49 19.92 -4.94
C VAL A 107 -20.73 19.14 -5.36
N LYS A 108 -21.05 19.21 -6.66
CA LYS A 108 -22.28 18.66 -7.28
C LYS A 108 -22.62 17.22 -6.88
N TYR A 109 -21.63 16.34 -6.78
CA TYR A 109 -21.85 14.91 -6.65
C TYR A 109 -21.82 14.37 -5.21
N ALA A 110 -21.57 15.22 -4.21
CA ALA A 110 -21.47 14.77 -2.82
C ALA A 110 -22.74 14.07 -2.31
N LYS A 111 -23.91 14.50 -2.78
CA LYS A 111 -25.21 13.88 -2.46
C LYS A 111 -25.43 12.47 -3.01
N TYR A 112 -24.53 11.94 -3.84
CA TYR A 112 -24.66 10.58 -4.41
C TYR A 112 -23.70 9.56 -3.79
N VAL A 113 -22.93 9.97 -2.78
CA VAL A 113 -22.00 9.13 -2.01
C VAL A 113 -22.40 9.14 -0.53
N SER A 114 -21.81 8.27 0.29
CA SER A 114 -22.04 8.30 1.74
C SER A 114 -21.41 9.54 2.40
N ALA A 115 -21.83 9.86 3.62
CA ALA A 115 -21.21 10.94 4.40
C ALA A 115 -19.71 10.70 4.58
N ASP A 116 -19.31 9.48 4.95
CA ASP A 116 -17.91 9.08 5.14
C ASP A 116 -17.08 9.22 3.85
N GLN A 117 -17.66 8.88 2.69
CA GLN A 117 -17.00 9.03 1.39
C GLN A 117 -16.83 10.50 0.99
N ALA A 118 -17.83 11.35 1.26
CA ALA A 118 -17.72 12.78 1.05
C ALA A 118 -16.67 13.41 1.98
N GLU A 119 -16.66 13.01 3.26
CA GLU A 119 -15.66 13.45 4.24
C GLU A 119 -14.25 13.02 3.84
N TYR A 120 -14.08 11.76 3.42
CA TYR A 120 -12.83 11.24 2.88
C TYR A 120 -12.33 12.10 1.72
N ALA A 121 -13.20 12.45 0.76
CA ALA A 121 -12.80 13.28 -0.37
C ALA A 121 -12.26 14.65 0.06
N ILE A 122 -12.90 15.28 1.05
CA ILE A 122 -12.46 16.57 1.61
C ILE A 122 -11.11 16.43 2.31
N LYS A 123 -10.99 15.43 3.20
CA LYS A 123 -9.75 15.12 3.94
C LYS A 123 -8.60 14.82 2.99
N TYR A 124 -8.86 14.07 1.93
CA TYR A 124 -7.86 13.65 0.96
C TYR A 124 -7.30 14.84 0.18
N VAL A 125 -8.14 15.76 -0.29
CA VAL A 125 -7.67 17.00 -0.96
C VAL A 125 -6.83 17.84 -0.01
N LYS A 126 -7.27 18.04 1.24
CA LYS A 126 -6.51 18.80 2.26
C LYS A 126 -5.16 18.14 2.56
N TYR A 127 -5.13 16.82 2.71
CA TYR A 127 -3.89 16.07 2.91
C TYR A 127 -2.90 16.26 1.76
N LEU A 128 -3.34 16.19 0.50
CA LEU A 128 -2.48 16.44 -0.65
C LEU A 128 -1.92 17.87 -0.68
N ILE A 129 -2.75 18.86 -0.36
CA ILE A 129 -2.34 20.27 -0.31
C ILE A 129 -1.34 20.49 0.84
N TYR A 130 -1.65 20.01 2.04
CA TYR A 130 -0.85 20.28 3.24
C TYR A 130 0.50 19.57 3.22
N THR A 131 0.57 18.33 2.72
CA THR A 131 1.86 17.63 2.57
C THR A 131 2.77 18.31 1.54
N ASN A 132 2.19 18.90 0.49
CA ASN A 132 2.94 19.74 -0.44
C ASN A 132 3.41 21.04 0.24
N PHE A 133 2.55 21.67 1.05
CA PHE A 133 2.95 22.82 1.84
C PHE A 133 4.09 22.50 2.80
N ASP A 134 4.06 21.35 3.48
CA ASP A 134 5.13 20.95 4.39
C ASP A 134 6.47 20.81 3.63
N SER A 135 6.43 20.25 2.42
CA SER A 135 7.61 20.13 1.54
C SER A 135 8.15 21.50 1.11
N ALA A 136 7.26 22.43 0.76
CA ALA A 136 7.61 23.79 0.38
C ALA A 136 8.12 24.61 1.57
N VAL A 137 7.54 24.42 2.76
CA VAL A 137 7.98 25.05 4.02
C VAL A 137 9.37 24.55 4.39
N GLU A 138 9.62 23.25 4.33
CA GLU A 138 10.97 22.70 4.57
C GLU A 138 12.00 23.29 3.59
N THR A 139 11.61 23.50 2.33
CA THR A 139 12.46 24.16 1.33
C THR A 139 12.74 25.63 1.67
N GLU A 140 11.76 26.36 2.19
CA GLU A 140 11.96 27.74 2.65
C GLU A 140 12.87 27.78 3.89
N LEU A 141 12.68 26.89 4.86
CA LEU A 141 13.51 26.80 6.07
C LEU A 141 14.96 26.40 5.74
N LYS A 142 15.17 25.51 4.77
CA LYS A 142 16.51 25.08 4.31
C LYS A 142 17.37 26.21 3.71
N LYS A 143 16.81 27.40 3.50
CA LYS A 143 17.59 28.59 3.11
C LYS A 143 18.44 29.14 4.25
N ASP A 144 17.94 29.00 5.47
CA ASP A 144 18.54 29.56 6.68
C ASP A 144 19.04 28.47 7.65
N PHE A 145 18.56 27.22 7.52
CA PHE A 145 18.86 26.10 8.42
C PHE A 145 19.37 24.86 7.68
N THR A 146 20.29 24.12 8.30
CA THR A 146 20.68 22.78 7.84
C THR A 146 19.89 21.73 8.62
N LEU A 147 19.05 20.98 7.91
CA LEU A 147 18.20 19.94 8.50
C LEU A 147 18.74 18.55 8.13
N ASN A 148 18.81 17.66 9.11
CA ASN A 148 18.97 16.23 8.86
C ASN A 148 17.71 15.67 8.16
N ASP A 149 17.88 14.57 7.44
CA ASP A 149 16.75 13.85 6.86
C ASP A 149 15.81 13.39 7.99
N ALA A 150 14.51 13.41 7.73
CA ALA A 150 13.55 12.84 8.66
C ALA A 150 13.85 11.35 8.84
N GLU A 151 13.79 10.87 10.10
CA GLU A 151 13.92 9.45 10.35
C GLU A 151 12.84 8.68 9.56
N LYS A 152 13.28 7.64 8.87
CA LYS A 152 12.34 6.73 8.21
C LYS A 152 11.76 5.82 9.27
N GLU A 153 10.44 5.72 9.30
CA GLU A 153 9.73 4.72 10.09
C GLU A 153 10.32 3.34 9.82
N ASP A 154 10.66 2.62 10.90
CA ASP A 154 11.27 1.30 10.84
C ASP A 154 10.22 0.23 10.52
N THR A 155 9.74 0.26 9.28
CA THR A 155 8.80 -0.72 8.72
C THR A 155 9.45 -2.07 8.44
N GLY A 156 10.76 -2.20 8.66
CA GLY A 156 11.50 -3.43 8.39
C GLY A 156 11.09 -4.59 9.27
N ARG A 157 10.43 -4.31 10.41
CA ARG A 157 9.94 -5.30 11.37
C ARG A 157 8.43 -5.52 11.33
N ASP A 158 7.73 -4.82 10.44
CA ASP A 158 6.29 -5.01 10.27
C ASP A 158 5.99 -6.42 9.76
N PHE A 159 5.04 -7.06 10.43
CA PHE A 159 4.52 -8.34 9.98
C PHE A 159 3.53 -8.15 8.84
N LYS A 160 3.36 -9.19 8.02
CA LYS A 160 2.34 -9.25 6.98
C LYS A 160 0.98 -8.88 7.58
N LYS A 161 0.41 -7.79 7.09
CA LYS A 161 -0.96 -7.40 7.40
C LYS A 161 -1.90 -8.16 6.48
N PHE A 162 -2.85 -8.87 7.07
CA PHE A 162 -3.98 -9.43 6.34
C PHE A 162 -5.02 -8.33 6.10
N ASP A 163 -5.85 -8.51 5.07
CA ASP A 163 -6.99 -7.62 4.86
C ASP A 163 -7.88 -7.64 6.12
N ASP A 164 -8.43 -6.48 6.50
CA ASP A 164 -9.38 -6.37 7.62
C ASP A 164 -10.78 -6.15 7.05
N LEU A 165 -11.59 -7.21 7.07
CA LEU A 165 -12.96 -7.22 6.56
C LEU A 165 -13.98 -6.71 7.59
N LYS A 166 -13.57 -6.25 8.78
CA LYS A 166 -14.51 -5.83 9.84
C LYS A 166 -15.58 -4.88 9.31
N GLY A 167 -16.83 -5.27 9.51
CA GLY A 167 -18.02 -4.54 9.07
C GLY A 167 -18.54 -4.92 7.68
N ALA A 168 -17.77 -5.65 6.87
CA ALA A 168 -18.19 -6.12 5.55
C ALA A 168 -18.70 -7.57 5.62
N THR A 169 -19.89 -7.80 5.04
CA THR A 169 -20.48 -9.16 4.92
C THR A 169 -20.17 -9.83 3.58
N THR A 170 -19.69 -9.04 2.61
CA THR A 170 -19.30 -9.48 1.27
C THR A 170 -17.94 -8.88 0.92
N TYR A 171 -17.25 -9.45 -0.06
CA TYR A 171 -15.97 -8.90 -0.52
C TYR A 171 -16.18 -7.60 -1.30
N THR A 172 -17.30 -7.47 -2.01
CA THR A 172 -17.76 -6.24 -2.65
C THR A 172 -17.89 -5.10 -1.64
N ASP A 173 -18.56 -5.33 -0.50
CA ASP A 173 -18.71 -4.30 0.54
C ASP A 173 -17.36 -3.92 1.15
N TYR A 174 -16.45 -4.89 1.31
CA TYR A 174 -15.07 -4.61 1.72
C TYR A 174 -14.37 -3.69 0.70
N LEU A 175 -14.42 -4.02 -0.59
CA LEU A 175 -13.82 -3.18 -1.63
C LEU A 175 -14.41 -1.77 -1.65
N ILE A 176 -15.72 -1.63 -1.47
CA ILE A 176 -16.42 -0.34 -1.39
C ILE A 176 -15.95 0.46 -0.17
N ALA A 177 -15.81 -0.17 0.99
CA ALA A 177 -15.31 0.49 2.20
C ALA A 177 -13.86 0.97 2.02
N GLN A 178 -13.02 0.16 1.34
CA GLN A 178 -11.62 0.51 1.05
C GLN A 178 -11.47 1.71 0.09
N LEU A 179 -12.52 2.12 -0.64
CA LEU A 179 -12.46 3.30 -1.51
C LEU A 179 -12.28 4.62 -0.71
N SER A 180 -12.60 4.61 0.59
CA SER A 180 -12.50 5.77 1.48
C SER A 180 -11.54 5.55 2.65
N VAL A 181 -10.52 4.70 2.49
CA VAL A 181 -9.48 4.44 3.51
C VAL A 181 -8.13 4.92 3.02
N ASN A 182 -7.42 5.69 3.85
CA ASN A 182 -6.04 6.10 3.60
C ASN A 182 -5.26 6.27 4.91
N GLU A 183 -4.51 5.23 5.29
CA GLU A 183 -3.76 5.20 6.56
C GLU A 183 -2.76 6.37 6.71
N ASP A 184 -2.13 6.81 5.61
CA ASP A 184 -1.17 7.92 5.66
C ASP A 184 -1.87 9.26 5.90
N MET A 185 -3.01 9.46 5.26
CA MET A 185 -3.87 10.61 5.47
C MET A 185 -4.39 10.64 6.90
N ASP A 186 -4.91 9.51 7.40
CA ASP A 186 -5.47 9.41 8.74
C ASP A 186 -4.39 9.62 9.81
N LYS A 187 -3.19 9.04 9.63
CA LYS A 187 -2.03 9.28 10.51
C LYS A 187 -1.58 10.74 10.47
N TYR A 188 -1.52 11.35 9.28
CA TYR A 188 -1.14 12.75 9.13
C TYR A 188 -2.15 13.68 9.81
N ILE A 189 -3.44 13.47 9.54
CA ILE A 189 -4.51 14.28 10.13
C ILE A 189 -4.54 14.11 11.65
N GLY A 190 -4.49 12.86 12.13
CA GLY A 190 -4.47 12.50 13.55
C GLY A 190 -3.25 12.99 14.33
N LYS A 191 -2.17 13.36 13.62
CA LYS A 191 -0.96 13.89 14.23
C LYS A 191 -1.00 15.41 14.39
N TYR A 192 -1.51 16.12 13.39
CA TYR A 192 -1.40 17.58 13.33
C TYR A 192 -2.71 18.32 13.60
N TYR A 193 -3.88 17.67 13.49
CA TYR A 193 -5.16 18.40 13.43
C TYR A 193 -6.31 17.70 14.21
N THR A 194 -6.07 17.08 15.36
CA THR A 194 -7.12 16.30 16.08
C THR A 194 -7.30 16.62 17.57
N ASP A 195 -6.91 17.79 18.07
CA ASP A 195 -7.13 18.09 19.49
C ASP A 195 -8.62 18.40 19.79
N GLY A 196 -9.20 17.67 20.76
CA GLY A 196 -10.39 18.03 21.54
C GLY A 196 -11.73 18.26 20.81
N ASP A 197 -12.30 17.22 20.17
CA ASP A 197 -13.70 17.20 19.65
C ASP A 197 -14.08 18.22 18.56
N LYS A 198 -13.14 18.99 17.98
CA LYS A 198 -13.50 20.12 17.09
C LYS A 198 -12.58 20.44 15.91
N VAL A 199 -11.87 19.47 15.35
CA VAL A 199 -11.57 19.58 13.91
C VAL A 199 -12.63 18.78 13.17
N ASN A 200 -13.81 19.37 13.07
CA ASN A 200 -14.54 19.18 11.83
C ASN A 200 -13.53 19.59 10.76
N PHE A 201 -13.03 18.66 9.95
CA PHE A 201 -12.64 18.99 8.59
C PHE A 201 -13.94 19.47 7.94
N THR A 202 -14.34 20.70 8.28
CA THR A 202 -15.51 21.34 7.74
C THR A 202 -15.26 21.34 6.24
N ALA A 203 -16.33 21.25 5.49
CA ALA A 203 -16.28 21.49 4.07
C ALA A 203 -15.91 22.95 3.73
N ASP A 204 -15.48 23.74 4.72
CA ASP A 204 -14.85 25.01 4.45
C ASP A 204 -13.61 24.79 3.59
N SER A 205 -13.63 25.52 2.50
CA SER A 205 -12.63 25.58 1.45
C SER A 205 -11.42 26.45 1.83
N ASP A 206 -11.43 27.07 3.02
CA ASP A 206 -10.30 27.81 3.57
C ASP A 206 -9.13 26.87 3.97
N LEU A 207 -7.90 27.34 3.70
CA LEU A 207 -6.65 26.67 4.02
C LEU A 207 -6.06 27.13 5.37
N SER A 208 -6.71 28.05 6.07
CA SER A 208 -6.25 28.62 7.36
C SER A 208 -5.93 27.59 8.44
N ALA A 209 -6.58 26.42 8.42
CA ALA A 209 -6.27 25.32 9.34
C ALA A 209 -4.82 24.81 9.22
N TYR A 210 -4.13 25.03 8.09
CA TYR A 210 -2.72 24.67 7.95
C TYR A 210 -1.79 25.43 8.91
N THR A 211 -2.19 26.65 9.26
CA THR A 211 -1.49 27.55 10.20
C THR A 211 -2.14 27.54 11.59
N ASP A 212 -2.88 26.47 11.92
CA ASP A 212 -3.39 26.26 13.27
C ASP A 212 -2.25 26.22 14.30
N GLU A 213 -2.52 26.73 15.50
CA GLU A 213 -1.51 26.88 16.55
C GLU A 213 -0.94 25.52 17.01
N HIS A 214 -1.81 24.53 17.21
CA HIS A 214 -1.38 23.19 17.61
C HIS A 214 -0.57 22.53 16.48
N ALA A 215 -1.10 22.55 15.26
CA ALA A 215 -0.41 21.99 14.09
C ALA A 215 0.98 22.60 13.89
N THR A 216 1.09 23.92 14.07
CA THR A 216 2.34 24.67 13.94
C THR A 216 3.33 24.28 15.03
N GLN A 217 2.87 24.11 16.27
CA GLN A 217 3.74 23.68 17.37
C GLN A 217 4.30 22.28 17.14
N VAL A 218 3.46 21.30 16.76
CA VAL A 218 3.92 19.93 16.48
C VAL A 218 4.97 19.91 15.36
N LYS A 219 4.76 20.68 14.29
CA LYS A 219 5.74 20.79 13.19
C LYS A 219 7.04 21.49 13.62
N LEU A 220 6.94 22.51 14.48
CA LEU A 220 8.10 23.20 15.02
C LEU A 220 9.02 22.25 15.79
N ASP A 221 8.43 21.41 16.65
CA ASP A 221 9.16 20.43 17.44
C ASP A 221 9.87 19.41 16.54
N GLU A 222 9.20 18.95 15.47
CA GLU A 222 9.80 18.05 14.49
C GLU A 222 10.97 18.68 13.73
N TYR A 223 10.81 19.89 13.21
CA TYR A 223 11.91 20.55 12.51
C TYR A 223 13.08 20.82 13.45
N ASN A 224 12.82 21.27 14.68
CA ASN A 224 13.86 21.52 15.68
C ASN A 224 14.62 20.25 16.10
N SER A 225 13.94 19.10 16.17
CA SER A 225 14.61 17.80 16.40
C SER A 225 15.59 17.42 15.27
N ARG A 226 15.42 18.01 14.07
CA ARG A 226 16.22 17.74 12.88
C ARG A 226 17.26 18.81 12.58
N VAL A 227 17.29 19.93 13.32
CA VAL A 227 18.28 20.99 13.09
C VAL A 227 19.67 20.46 13.45
N LYS A 228 20.58 20.50 12.47
CA LYS A 228 21.96 20.06 12.68
C LYS A 228 22.67 21.03 13.61
N GLN A 229 23.19 20.50 14.72
CA GLN A 229 23.99 21.25 15.67
C GLN A 229 25.49 21.10 15.37
N GLU A 230 26.28 22.10 15.74
CA GLU A 230 27.73 21.91 15.86
C GLU A 230 28.04 20.99 17.04
N LYS A 231 29.22 20.35 17.00
CA LYS A 231 29.62 19.42 18.05
C LYS A 231 29.93 20.18 19.35
N ASP A 232 29.52 19.63 20.49
CA ASP A 232 29.79 20.16 21.83
C ASP A 232 29.17 21.54 22.15
N VAL A 233 28.06 21.90 21.47
CA VAL A 233 27.29 23.13 21.71
C VAL A 233 26.47 23.05 23.01
N LYS A 234 26.49 24.10 23.82
CA LYS A 234 25.65 24.23 25.01
C LYS A 234 24.18 24.46 24.63
N ASP A 235 23.25 24.05 25.48
CA ASP A 235 21.81 24.19 25.22
C ASP A 235 21.38 25.64 24.90
N GLU A 236 22.00 26.63 25.56
CA GLU A 236 21.73 28.06 25.35
C GLU A 236 22.17 28.60 23.97
N ASP A 237 23.10 27.90 23.32
CA ASP A 237 23.70 28.28 22.03
C ASP A 237 23.20 27.41 20.86
N LYS A 238 22.24 26.51 21.11
CA LYS A 238 21.68 25.64 20.08
C LYS A 238 20.94 26.45 19.02
N VAL A 239 21.21 26.12 17.75
CA VAL A 239 20.45 26.70 16.64
C VAL A 239 19.05 26.11 16.68
N VAL A 240 18.04 26.98 16.78
CA VAL A 240 16.62 26.59 16.78
C VAL A 240 15.85 27.44 15.79
N ILE A 241 14.87 26.84 15.15
CA ILE A 241 13.83 27.53 14.39
C ILE A 241 12.85 28.10 15.41
N THR A 242 12.53 29.38 15.30
CA THR A 242 11.51 30.01 16.14
C THR A 242 10.12 29.79 15.56
N LYS A 243 9.08 29.84 16.41
CA LYS A 243 7.69 29.79 15.97
C LYS A 243 7.39 30.86 14.91
N GLU A 244 7.86 32.09 15.10
CA GLU A 244 7.70 33.19 14.15
C GLU A 244 8.34 32.90 12.77
N GLN A 245 9.51 32.24 12.74
CA GLN A 245 10.16 31.86 11.48
C GLN A 245 9.35 30.80 10.74
N LEU A 246 8.83 29.79 11.45
CA LEU A 246 7.98 28.76 10.88
C LEU A 246 6.66 29.34 10.37
N GLU A 247 5.96 30.16 11.16
CA GLU A 247 4.70 30.81 10.79
C GLU A 247 4.85 31.69 9.55
N LYS A 248 5.98 32.43 9.46
CA LYS A 248 6.32 33.22 8.28
C LYS A 248 6.54 32.35 7.05
N ALA A 249 7.23 31.22 7.19
CA ALA A 249 7.43 30.27 6.09
C ALA A 249 6.10 29.65 5.63
N GLN A 250 5.27 29.16 6.57
CA GLN A 250 3.94 28.61 6.29
C GLN A 250 3.05 29.64 5.58
N SER A 251 2.93 30.85 6.12
CA SER A 251 2.12 31.92 5.53
C SER A 251 2.59 32.31 4.12
N SER A 252 3.90 32.36 3.91
CA SER A 252 4.50 32.62 2.60
C SER A 252 4.14 31.54 1.57
N VAL A 253 4.19 30.26 1.97
CA VAL A 253 3.83 29.12 1.10
C VAL A 253 2.34 29.13 0.75
N VAL A 254 1.45 29.27 1.76
CA VAL A 254 0.00 29.33 1.55
C VAL A 254 -0.36 30.47 0.61
N LYS A 255 0.23 31.66 0.81
CA LYS A 255 0.00 32.82 -0.05
C LYS A 255 0.49 32.58 -1.48
N LYS A 256 1.73 32.11 -1.66
CA LYS A 256 2.29 31.82 -3.00
C LYS A 256 1.43 30.82 -3.76
N TYR A 257 0.95 29.77 -3.08
CA TYR A 257 0.08 28.77 -3.68
C TYR A 257 -1.26 29.37 -4.09
N THR A 258 -1.92 30.08 -3.17
CA THR A 258 -3.20 30.78 -3.43
C THR A 258 -3.08 31.73 -4.61
N ASP A 259 -2.10 32.64 -4.58
CA ASP A 259 -1.84 33.60 -5.66
C ASP A 259 -1.53 32.90 -7.00
N SER A 260 -0.92 31.72 -6.98
CA SER A 260 -0.63 30.96 -8.18
C SER A 260 -1.89 30.32 -8.77
N ILE A 261 -2.72 29.70 -7.92
CA ILE A 261 -4.00 29.10 -8.34
C ILE A 261 -4.94 30.17 -8.89
N GLU A 262 -5.13 31.27 -8.17
CA GLU A 262 -6.06 32.32 -8.58
C GLU A 262 -5.62 32.98 -9.90
N ARG A 263 -4.31 33.14 -10.13
CA ARG A 263 -3.77 33.64 -11.41
C ARG A 263 -3.87 32.61 -12.54
N ALA A 264 -3.62 31.34 -12.27
CA ALA A 264 -3.59 30.30 -13.30
C ALA A 264 -4.99 29.85 -13.73
N TYR A 265 -5.94 29.82 -12.80
CA TYR A 265 -7.30 29.31 -13.03
C TYR A 265 -8.36 30.41 -13.15
N GLU A 266 -8.02 31.67 -12.83
CA GLU A 266 -8.95 32.82 -12.80
C GLU A 266 -10.21 32.57 -11.95
N ILE A 267 -10.07 31.76 -10.90
CA ILE A 267 -11.10 31.47 -9.89
C ILE A 267 -10.51 31.60 -8.50
N LYS A 268 -11.36 31.86 -7.51
CA LYS A 268 -10.94 31.84 -6.10
C LYS A 268 -10.45 30.46 -5.68
N MET A 269 -9.49 30.42 -4.76
CA MET A 269 -9.00 29.16 -4.17
C MET A 269 -10.13 28.30 -3.60
N SER A 270 -11.16 28.91 -3.01
CA SER A 270 -12.32 28.20 -2.49
C SER A 270 -13.07 27.39 -3.55
N LYS A 271 -13.28 28.00 -4.72
CA LYS A 271 -13.92 27.35 -5.86
C LYS A 271 -13.02 26.26 -6.46
N PHE A 272 -11.72 26.50 -6.53
CA PHE A 272 -10.76 25.49 -6.98
C PHE A 272 -10.79 24.27 -6.04
N PHE A 273 -10.76 24.48 -4.72
CA PHE A 273 -10.84 23.41 -3.72
C PHE A 273 -12.12 22.57 -3.90
N ALA A 274 -13.29 23.22 -4.02
CA ALA A 274 -14.56 22.53 -4.24
C ALA A 274 -14.54 21.68 -5.52
N GLN A 275 -13.93 22.19 -6.61
CA GLN A 275 -13.75 21.42 -7.85
C GLN A 275 -12.85 20.19 -7.65
N GLN A 276 -11.75 20.31 -6.88
CA GLN A 276 -10.88 19.17 -6.57
C GLN A 276 -11.62 18.11 -5.74
N VAL A 277 -12.41 18.52 -4.73
CA VAL A 277 -13.23 17.60 -3.95
C VAL A 277 -14.27 16.90 -4.83
N ASN A 278 -14.95 17.66 -5.69
CA ASN A 278 -15.92 17.10 -6.64
C ASN A 278 -15.26 16.10 -7.59
N ASP A 279 -14.02 16.35 -8.03
CA ASP A 279 -13.26 15.43 -8.87
C ASP A 279 -12.88 14.14 -8.15
N VAL A 280 -12.51 14.20 -6.87
CA VAL A 280 -12.33 12.99 -6.04
C VAL A 280 -13.64 12.20 -5.98
N ILE A 281 -14.78 12.87 -5.75
CA ILE A 281 -16.09 12.22 -5.67
C ILE A 281 -16.51 11.60 -7.01
N VAL A 282 -16.26 12.27 -8.13
CA VAL A 282 -16.49 11.71 -9.47
C VAL A 282 -15.70 10.41 -9.66
N ASN A 283 -14.45 10.39 -9.20
CA ASN A 283 -13.64 9.18 -9.22
C ASN A 283 -14.18 8.10 -8.27
N LEU A 284 -14.58 8.46 -7.04
CA LEU A 284 -15.22 7.53 -6.11
C LEU A 284 -16.48 6.91 -6.73
N ILE A 285 -17.35 7.70 -7.36
CA ILE A 285 -18.54 7.21 -8.07
C ILE A 285 -18.17 6.23 -9.19
N THR A 286 -17.10 6.53 -9.93
CA THR A 286 -16.60 5.64 -10.99
C THR A 286 -16.15 4.28 -10.42
N GLN A 287 -15.42 4.31 -9.30
CA GLN A 287 -14.96 3.11 -8.60
C GLN A 287 -16.10 2.34 -7.93
N LEU A 288 -17.10 3.05 -7.39
CA LEU A 288 -18.33 2.46 -6.87
C LEU A 288 -19.10 1.73 -7.97
N TYR A 289 -19.26 2.36 -9.14
CA TYR A 289 -19.89 1.71 -10.30
C TYR A 289 -19.19 0.40 -10.66
N ASP A 290 -17.85 0.39 -10.68
CA ASP A 290 -17.05 -0.79 -11.01
C ASP A 290 -17.14 -1.88 -9.94
N ALA A 291 -17.05 -1.49 -8.65
CA ALA A 291 -17.16 -2.41 -7.53
C ALA A 291 -18.53 -3.10 -7.49
N GLU A 292 -19.62 -2.36 -7.77
CA GLU A 292 -20.99 -2.87 -7.82
C GLU A 292 -21.18 -3.97 -8.89
N GLN A 293 -20.39 -3.97 -9.97
CA GLN A 293 -20.45 -5.07 -10.95
C GLN A 293 -20.02 -6.41 -10.35
N GLY A 294 -19.13 -6.38 -9.35
CA GLY A 294 -18.63 -7.57 -8.67
C GLY A 294 -19.61 -8.19 -7.67
N ARG A 295 -20.68 -7.48 -7.28
CA ARG A 295 -21.67 -7.92 -6.27
C ARG A 295 -22.35 -9.25 -6.60
N SER A 296 -22.43 -9.61 -7.88
CA SER A 296 -22.98 -10.90 -8.28
C SER A 296 -22.08 -12.08 -7.87
N ILE A 297 -20.75 -11.89 -7.80
CA ILE A 297 -19.75 -12.94 -7.52
C ILE A 297 -19.88 -13.46 -6.08
N ASP A 298 -20.08 -12.57 -5.12
CA ASP A 298 -20.30 -12.87 -3.70
C ASP A 298 -21.78 -12.76 -3.28
N GLY A 299 -22.67 -12.67 -4.28
CA GLY A 299 -24.11 -12.71 -4.14
C GLY A 299 -24.72 -13.86 -4.93
N SER A 300 -25.50 -13.54 -5.95
CA SER A 300 -26.31 -14.51 -6.71
C SER A 300 -25.50 -15.61 -7.40
N ASN A 301 -24.26 -15.35 -7.78
CA ASN A 301 -23.41 -16.27 -8.55
C ASN A 301 -22.37 -16.99 -7.68
N PHE A 302 -22.38 -16.78 -6.36
CA PHE A 302 -21.40 -17.40 -5.47
C PHE A 302 -21.39 -18.94 -5.59
N GLU A 303 -22.54 -19.58 -5.80
CA GLU A 303 -22.61 -21.04 -5.99
C GLU A 303 -21.78 -21.52 -7.19
N GLU A 304 -21.79 -20.76 -8.30
CA GLU A 304 -20.98 -21.08 -9.49
C GLU A 304 -19.49 -20.90 -9.20
N ILE A 305 -19.13 -19.81 -8.53
CA ILE A 305 -17.74 -19.53 -8.11
C ILE A 305 -17.22 -20.62 -7.16
N SER A 306 -18.04 -21.01 -6.18
CA SER A 306 -17.75 -22.09 -5.25
C SER A 306 -17.48 -23.42 -5.98
N LYS A 307 -18.32 -23.78 -6.97
CA LYS A 307 -18.13 -24.98 -7.80
C LYS A 307 -16.83 -24.91 -8.60
N LYS A 308 -16.54 -23.76 -9.22
CA LYS A 308 -15.30 -23.52 -10.00
C LYS A 308 -14.06 -23.68 -9.14
N LEU A 309 -14.01 -23.02 -7.98
CA LEU A 309 -12.90 -23.11 -7.02
C LEU A 309 -12.72 -24.53 -6.47
N THR A 310 -13.81 -25.20 -6.10
CA THR A 310 -13.79 -26.57 -5.60
C THR A 310 -13.28 -27.55 -6.65
N ALA A 311 -13.71 -27.42 -7.90
CA ALA A 311 -13.25 -28.26 -8.99
C ALA A 311 -11.75 -28.04 -9.29
N ALA A 312 -11.31 -26.78 -9.32
CA ALA A 312 -9.91 -26.43 -9.52
C ALA A 312 -9.03 -27.03 -8.41
N TYR A 313 -9.41 -26.84 -7.15
CA TYR A 313 -8.71 -27.41 -5.99
C TYR A 313 -8.60 -28.94 -6.08
N LYS A 314 -9.69 -29.66 -6.36
CA LYS A 314 -9.68 -31.12 -6.46
C LYS A 314 -8.76 -31.61 -7.58
N ASN A 315 -8.81 -30.96 -8.75
CA ASN A 315 -7.95 -31.31 -9.88
C ASN A 315 -6.47 -31.10 -9.56
N GLU A 316 -6.13 -29.99 -8.88
CA GLU A 316 -4.76 -29.69 -8.49
C GLU A 316 -4.23 -30.64 -7.42
N VAL A 317 -5.07 -31.05 -6.45
CA VAL A 317 -4.71 -32.09 -5.45
C VAL A 317 -4.33 -33.39 -6.14
N GLU A 318 -5.17 -33.89 -7.05
CA GLU A 318 -4.90 -35.15 -7.76
C GLU A 318 -3.66 -35.04 -8.68
N ALA A 319 -3.47 -33.88 -9.32
CA ALA A 319 -2.27 -33.61 -10.10
C ALA A 319 -0.99 -33.60 -9.24
N LYS A 320 -1.03 -32.98 -8.05
CA LYS A 320 0.10 -32.97 -7.11
C LYS A 320 0.40 -34.36 -6.55
N LYS A 321 -0.61 -35.12 -6.12
CA LYS A 321 -0.44 -36.51 -5.67
C LYS A 321 0.21 -37.37 -6.76
N THR A 322 -0.29 -37.28 -7.99
CA THR A 322 0.26 -37.99 -9.15
C THR A 322 1.72 -37.60 -9.37
N THR A 323 2.01 -36.30 -9.39
CA THR A 323 3.37 -35.77 -9.60
C THR A 323 4.34 -36.28 -8.54
N TYR A 324 3.99 -36.18 -7.25
CA TYR A 324 4.86 -36.60 -6.16
C TYR A 324 5.04 -38.12 -6.08
N ASN A 325 4.05 -38.90 -6.53
CA ASN A 325 4.20 -40.35 -6.63
C ASN A 325 5.23 -40.77 -7.69
N TYR A 326 5.27 -40.07 -8.85
CA TYR A 326 6.23 -40.38 -9.91
C TYR A 326 7.59 -39.69 -9.74
N LYS A 327 7.61 -38.51 -9.10
CA LYS A 327 8.81 -37.66 -8.91
C LYS A 327 8.83 -37.05 -7.50
N PRO A 328 9.14 -37.83 -6.46
CA PRO A 328 9.12 -37.37 -5.07
C PRO A 328 10.03 -36.17 -4.79
N GLU A 329 11.13 -36.01 -5.54
CA GLU A 329 12.04 -34.86 -5.45
C GLU A 329 11.37 -33.53 -5.81
N THR A 330 10.30 -33.55 -6.60
CA THR A 330 9.52 -32.34 -6.93
C THR A 330 8.86 -31.76 -5.68
N TYR A 331 8.46 -32.61 -4.72
CA TYR A 331 7.90 -32.14 -3.45
C TYR A 331 8.93 -31.32 -2.67
N VAL A 332 10.21 -31.73 -2.65
CA VAL A 332 11.29 -31.00 -1.98
C VAL A 332 11.43 -29.59 -2.56
N THR A 333 11.44 -29.47 -3.89
CA THR A 333 11.52 -28.16 -4.56
C THR A 333 10.29 -27.30 -4.26
N ASP A 334 9.09 -27.88 -4.32
CA ASP A 334 7.84 -27.15 -4.05
C ASP A 334 7.76 -26.66 -2.60
N ILE A 335 8.10 -27.52 -1.63
CA ILE A 335 7.99 -27.18 -0.20
C ILE A 335 9.08 -26.20 0.21
N GLU A 336 10.32 -26.36 -0.25
CA GLU A 336 11.40 -25.43 0.07
C GLU A 336 11.31 -24.11 -0.72
N GLY A 337 10.50 -24.09 -1.77
CA GLY A 337 10.16 -22.94 -2.59
C GLY A 337 8.81 -22.29 -2.26
N LEU A 338 8.24 -22.55 -1.07
CA LEU A 338 6.97 -21.94 -0.66
C LEU A 338 7.02 -20.42 -0.75
N SER A 339 5.95 -19.88 -1.33
CA SER A 339 5.70 -18.45 -1.47
C SER A 339 4.30 -18.13 -0.93
N ASP A 340 3.98 -16.84 -0.84
CA ASP A 340 2.66 -16.38 -0.42
C ASP A 340 1.50 -16.90 -1.27
N SER A 341 1.76 -17.29 -2.53
CA SER A 341 0.75 -17.88 -3.42
C SER A 341 0.76 -19.40 -3.43
N SER A 342 1.69 -20.08 -2.76
CA SER A 342 1.79 -21.54 -2.78
C SER A 342 0.73 -22.22 -1.93
N ASP A 343 0.16 -23.33 -2.41
CA ASP A 343 -0.70 -24.22 -1.65
C ASP A 343 -0.01 -25.57 -1.42
N ILE A 344 -0.17 -26.13 -0.22
CA ILE A 344 0.37 -27.43 0.14
C ILE A 344 -0.74 -28.46 -0.08
N LEU A 345 -0.86 -28.99 -1.29
CA LEU A 345 -2.02 -29.80 -1.69
C LEU A 345 -1.83 -31.31 -1.44
N ALA A 346 -0.59 -31.76 -1.29
CA ALA A 346 -0.25 -33.15 -0.98
C ALA A 346 1.10 -33.19 -0.27
N VAL A 347 1.28 -34.18 0.61
CA VAL A 347 2.56 -34.47 1.27
C VAL A 347 2.85 -35.97 1.07
N PRO A 348 3.94 -36.36 0.39
CA PRO A 348 4.30 -37.76 0.21
C PRO A 348 4.83 -38.39 1.51
N ASP A 349 4.60 -39.69 1.68
CA ASP A 349 5.09 -40.44 2.83
C ASP A 349 6.63 -40.38 2.94
N GLY A 350 7.16 -40.28 4.17
CA GLY A 350 8.60 -40.21 4.43
C GLY A 350 9.24 -38.83 4.23
N TYR A 351 8.44 -37.80 3.95
CA TYR A 351 8.89 -36.41 3.87
C TYR A 351 8.39 -35.60 5.07
N ASN A 352 9.16 -35.65 6.16
CA ASN A 352 8.82 -34.95 7.39
C ASN A 352 9.39 -33.53 7.37
N TYR A 353 8.54 -32.56 7.04
CA TYR A 353 8.86 -31.14 7.14
C TYR A 353 8.07 -30.49 8.27
N ILE A 354 8.68 -29.49 8.89
CA ILE A 354 8.04 -28.62 9.90
C ILE A 354 8.20 -27.16 9.52
N PHE A 355 7.28 -26.36 10.02
CA PHE A 355 7.36 -24.90 10.05
C PHE A 355 8.10 -24.45 11.31
N VAL A 356 9.05 -23.55 11.14
CA VAL A 356 9.82 -22.93 12.23
C VAL A 356 9.87 -21.42 12.11
N LYS A 357 9.77 -20.75 13.26
CA LYS A 357 10.10 -19.33 13.41
C LYS A 357 11.55 -19.18 13.84
N ASN A 358 12.17 -18.07 13.46
CA ASN A 358 13.56 -17.78 13.79
C ASN A 358 13.70 -16.40 14.43
N ILE A 359 14.46 -16.32 15.52
CA ILE A 359 15.05 -15.06 15.99
C ILE A 359 16.55 -15.15 15.79
N LEU A 360 17.10 -14.29 14.94
CA LEU A 360 18.54 -14.10 14.78
C LEU A 360 19.00 -12.87 15.58
N VAL A 361 19.77 -13.13 16.64
CA VAL A 361 20.53 -12.11 17.37
C VAL A 361 21.96 -12.09 16.81
N PRO A 362 22.37 -11.03 16.09
CA PRO A 362 23.57 -11.07 15.27
C PRO A 362 24.84 -10.82 16.09
N PHE A 363 25.97 -11.30 15.56
CA PHE A 363 27.28 -10.80 15.99
C PHE A 363 27.45 -9.32 15.65
N SER A 364 28.10 -8.58 16.55
CA SER A 364 28.54 -7.21 16.28
C SER A 364 29.60 -7.17 15.17
N SER A 365 29.79 -6.00 14.55
CA SER A 365 30.84 -5.80 13.53
C SER A 365 32.23 -6.18 14.05
N ALA A 366 32.52 -5.91 15.32
CA ALA A 366 33.79 -6.28 15.96
C ALA A 366 33.92 -7.81 16.09
N GLN A 367 32.87 -8.50 16.54
CA GLN A 367 32.86 -9.96 16.64
C GLN A 367 33.00 -10.63 15.26
N LYS A 368 32.30 -10.12 14.24
CA LYS A 368 32.43 -10.58 12.84
C LYS A 368 33.85 -10.40 12.32
N ALA A 369 34.52 -9.30 12.65
CA ALA A 369 35.92 -9.08 12.27
C ALA A 369 36.87 -10.09 12.94
N VAL A 370 36.65 -10.42 14.22
CA VAL A 370 37.42 -11.47 14.92
C VAL A 370 37.24 -12.83 14.24
N LEU A 371 36.01 -13.20 13.92
CA LEU A 371 35.70 -14.46 13.23
C LEU A 371 36.30 -14.51 11.82
N SER A 372 36.21 -13.44 11.04
CA SER A 372 36.80 -13.35 9.70
C SER A 372 38.33 -13.51 9.73
N ASN A 373 39.00 -12.87 10.69
CA ASN A 373 40.44 -13.03 10.90
C ASN A 373 40.81 -14.47 11.29
N LEU A 374 40.00 -15.13 12.12
CA LEU A 374 40.24 -16.52 12.53
C LEU A 374 40.02 -17.49 11.36
N GLN A 375 38.95 -17.30 10.58
CA GLN A 375 38.69 -18.05 9.35
C GLN A 375 39.89 -17.96 8.39
N THR A 376 40.42 -16.75 8.19
CA THR A 376 41.58 -16.51 7.31
C THR A 376 42.82 -17.27 7.79
N LYS A 377 43.07 -17.29 9.11
CA LYS A 377 44.21 -18.01 9.69
C LYS A 377 44.09 -19.53 9.61
N LEU A 378 42.88 -20.06 9.76
CA LEU A 378 42.62 -21.50 9.78
C LEU A 378 42.30 -22.07 8.39
N GLY A 379 41.99 -21.21 7.41
CA GLY A 379 41.59 -21.60 6.05
C GLY A 379 40.20 -22.25 5.96
N THR A 380 39.46 -22.34 7.07
CA THR A 380 38.14 -22.99 7.14
C THR A 380 37.35 -22.49 8.35
N THR A 381 36.02 -22.52 8.25
CA THR A 381 35.08 -22.29 9.37
C THR A 381 34.69 -23.59 10.07
N ASP A 382 35.10 -24.75 9.54
CA ASP A 382 34.59 -26.05 10.00
C ASP A 382 35.45 -26.71 11.09
N SER A 383 36.59 -26.09 11.44
CA SER A 383 37.48 -26.59 12.48
C SER A 383 36.90 -26.42 13.90
N GLU A 384 37.25 -27.33 14.81
CA GLU A 384 36.87 -27.26 16.23
C GLU A 384 37.31 -25.95 16.89
N GLN A 385 38.50 -25.45 16.52
CA GLN A 385 39.01 -24.18 17.03
C GLN A 385 38.12 -23.00 16.62
N TYR A 386 37.67 -22.97 15.36
CA TYR A 386 36.76 -21.93 14.87
C TYR A 386 35.40 -22.02 15.55
N LYS A 387 34.80 -23.21 15.60
CA LYS A 387 33.48 -23.45 16.21
C LYS A 387 33.44 -23.10 17.69
N LYS A 388 34.50 -23.44 18.44
CA LYS A 388 34.65 -23.07 19.85
C LYS A 388 34.71 -21.55 20.03
N ALA A 389 35.59 -20.86 19.29
CA ALA A 389 35.71 -19.41 19.35
C ALA A 389 34.40 -18.69 18.97
N ARG A 390 33.70 -19.20 17.95
CA ARG A 390 32.39 -18.70 17.54
C ARG A 390 31.35 -18.84 18.65
N THR A 391 31.32 -19.97 19.34
CA THR A 391 30.40 -20.22 20.46
C THR A 391 30.74 -19.34 21.68
N GLU A 392 32.02 -19.13 21.97
CA GLU A 392 32.47 -18.23 23.04
C GLU A 392 32.14 -16.76 22.77
N LEU A 393 32.25 -16.31 21.51
CA LEU A 393 31.82 -14.97 21.11
C LEU A 393 30.29 -14.82 21.15
N ALA A 394 29.54 -15.89 20.86
CA ALA A 394 28.08 -15.86 20.89
C ALA A 394 27.51 -15.59 22.28
N ALA A 395 28.18 -16.09 23.33
CA ALA A 395 27.83 -15.78 24.72
C ALA A 395 28.07 -14.31 25.11
N GLN A 396 28.79 -13.53 24.28
CA GLN A 396 29.12 -12.13 24.53
C GLN A 396 28.30 -11.18 23.64
N ILE A 397 27.27 -11.67 22.96
CA ILE A 397 26.40 -10.83 22.14
C ILE A 397 25.63 -9.85 23.03
N VAL A 398 25.56 -8.62 22.54
CA VAL A 398 24.73 -7.54 23.07
C VAL A 398 23.62 -7.31 22.04
N ALA A 399 22.38 -7.58 22.42
CA ALA A 399 21.23 -7.49 21.51
C ALA A 399 20.65 -6.08 21.52
N ASP A 400 20.21 -5.59 20.37
CA ASP A 400 19.37 -4.39 20.32
C ASP A 400 17.95 -4.75 20.79
N ASP A 401 17.32 -3.84 21.53
CA ASP A 401 15.93 -3.90 21.95
C ASP A 401 15.08 -3.03 21.04
N PHE A 402 14.49 -3.62 19.99
CA PHE A 402 13.72 -2.88 19.00
C PHE A 402 12.36 -2.38 19.50
N ASP A 403 11.95 -2.77 20.72
CA ASP A 403 10.78 -2.19 21.38
C ASP A 403 11.12 -0.85 22.08
N SER A 404 12.40 -0.49 22.20
CA SER A 404 12.80 0.76 22.84
C SER A 404 12.61 1.96 21.90
N GLU A 405 12.38 3.13 22.49
CA GLU A 405 12.64 4.38 21.77
C GLU A 405 14.13 4.48 21.42
N LYS A 406 14.42 5.14 20.31
CA LYS A 406 15.80 5.46 19.94
C LYS A 406 16.31 6.64 20.75
N ASP A 407 17.59 6.61 21.08
CA ASP A 407 18.29 7.76 21.66
C ASP A 407 18.51 8.88 20.62
N ALA A 408 19.11 9.99 21.06
CA ALA A 408 19.40 11.14 20.20
C ALA A 408 20.38 10.83 19.05
N ASP A 409 21.10 9.72 19.12
CA ASP A 409 22.00 9.24 18.07
C ASP A 409 21.31 8.21 17.13
N GLY A 410 20.01 7.97 17.31
CA GLY A 410 19.22 7.06 16.50
C GLY A 410 19.43 5.58 16.83
N LYS A 411 19.92 5.24 18.03
CA LYS A 411 20.20 3.86 18.46
C LYS A 411 19.16 3.34 19.44
N TYR A 412 18.84 2.05 19.30
CA TYR A 412 18.02 1.33 20.26
C TYR A 412 18.78 1.07 21.57
N ALA A 413 18.05 0.88 22.66
CA ALA A 413 18.60 0.35 23.90
C ALA A 413 19.14 -1.07 23.67
N THR A 414 20.06 -1.51 24.52
CA THR A 414 20.69 -2.83 24.37
C THR A 414 20.47 -3.73 25.57
N VAL A 415 20.45 -5.04 25.31
CA VAL A 415 20.28 -6.11 26.29
C VAL A 415 21.49 -7.03 26.26
N GLU A 416 22.28 -6.98 27.34
CA GLU A 416 23.43 -7.85 27.54
C GLU A 416 23.08 -9.11 28.35
N GLY A 417 23.95 -10.11 28.27
CA GLY A 417 23.90 -11.30 29.13
C GLY A 417 22.76 -12.26 28.83
N LEU A 418 22.31 -12.33 27.57
CA LEU A 418 21.23 -13.24 27.15
C LEU A 418 21.68 -14.70 27.06
N PHE A 419 22.94 -14.92 26.69
CA PHE A 419 23.47 -16.25 26.36
C PHE A 419 24.71 -16.59 27.19
N GLU A 420 24.94 -17.89 27.38
CA GLU A 420 26.14 -18.45 28.01
C GLU A 420 26.56 -19.76 27.34
N VAL A 421 27.81 -20.18 27.58
CA VAL A 421 28.28 -21.49 27.14
C VAL A 421 28.11 -22.51 28.27
N LYS A 422 27.20 -23.48 28.09
CA LYS A 422 26.98 -24.62 28.99
C LYS A 422 27.35 -25.91 28.28
N SER A 423 28.26 -26.69 28.86
CA SER A 423 28.72 -27.98 28.29
C SER A 423 29.19 -27.89 26.83
N GLY A 424 29.84 -26.78 26.46
CA GLY A 424 30.34 -26.54 25.10
C GLY A 424 29.29 -26.13 24.07
N LYS A 425 28.03 -25.93 24.48
CA LYS A 425 26.94 -25.42 23.64
C LYS A 425 26.45 -24.06 24.15
N ILE A 426 25.82 -23.30 23.26
CA ILE A 426 25.13 -22.07 23.64
C ILE A 426 23.84 -22.43 24.39
N ALA A 427 23.55 -21.69 25.45
CA ALA A 427 22.34 -21.80 26.24
C ALA A 427 21.89 -20.39 26.68
N LEU A 428 20.65 -20.27 27.17
CA LEU A 428 20.19 -19.04 27.81
C LEU A 428 20.76 -18.94 29.22
N THR A 429 21.04 -17.70 29.63
CA THR A 429 21.23 -17.36 31.05
C THR A 429 19.87 -17.27 31.75
N ALA A 430 19.87 -17.10 33.09
CA ALA A 430 18.62 -16.82 33.82
C ALA A 430 17.86 -15.60 33.28
N LYS A 431 18.58 -14.55 32.83
CA LYS A 431 17.98 -13.37 32.20
C LYS A 431 17.42 -13.70 30.81
N GLY A 432 18.14 -14.51 30.03
CA GLY A 432 17.66 -15.01 28.75
C GLY A 432 16.38 -15.84 28.90
N GLU A 433 16.34 -16.73 29.90
CA GLU A 433 15.18 -17.57 30.23
C GLU A 433 13.96 -16.75 30.66
N GLU A 434 14.17 -15.65 31.40
CA GLU A 434 13.09 -14.71 31.78
C GLU A 434 12.46 -14.04 30.55
N ILE A 435 13.27 -13.69 29.56
CA ILE A 435 12.83 -12.97 28.36
C ILE A 435 12.21 -13.92 27.32
N PHE A 436 12.92 -14.99 26.97
CA PHE A 436 12.52 -15.91 25.90
C PHE A 436 11.61 -17.05 26.39
N GLY A 437 11.46 -17.21 27.71
CA GLY A 437 10.71 -18.30 28.34
C GLY A 437 11.50 -19.61 28.37
N THR A 438 10.97 -20.61 29.10
CA THR A 438 11.52 -21.98 29.11
C THR A 438 10.42 -22.99 28.76
N GLY A 439 10.78 -24.06 28.05
CA GLY A 439 9.83 -25.07 27.59
C GLY A 439 8.90 -24.56 26.49
N VAL A 440 7.60 -24.85 26.61
CA VAL A 440 6.58 -24.48 25.61
C VAL A 440 6.28 -22.99 25.69
N VAL A 441 6.53 -22.27 24.60
CA VAL A 441 6.21 -20.86 24.39
C VAL A 441 5.07 -20.76 23.39
N SER A 442 4.11 -19.85 23.61
CA SER A 442 3.05 -19.62 22.63
C SER A 442 3.59 -18.92 21.38
N SER A 443 3.05 -19.24 20.20
CA SER A 443 3.44 -18.60 18.94
C SER A 443 3.33 -17.08 18.98
N ASP A 444 2.27 -16.52 19.58
CA ASP A 444 2.07 -15.07 19.68
C ASP A 444 3.18 -14.41 20.51
N LYS A 445 3.54 -15.02 21.65
CA LYS A 445 4.67 -14.56 22.46
C LYS A 445 5.98 -14.61 21.69
N PHE A 446 6.20 -15.65 20.89
CA PHE A 446 7.40 -15.75 20.07
C PHE A 446 7.44 -14.67 18.98
N VAL A 447 6.29 -14.32 18.39
CA VAL A 447 6.16 -13.21 17.42
C VAL A 447 6.48 -11.85 18.07
N GLU A 448 6.05 -11.61 19.33
CA GLU A 448 6.48 -10.41 20.07
C GLU A 448 8.01 -10.36 20.21
N LEU A 449 8.63 -11.48 20.57
CA LEU A 449 10.09 -11.57 20.71
C LEU A 449 10.81 -11.40 19.36
N MET A 450 10.19 -11.85 18.25
CA MET A 450 10.71 -11.57 16.91
C MET A 450 10.69 -10.08 16.60
N LYS A 451 9.62 -9.35 16.92
CA LYS A 451 9.59 -7.89 16.76
C LYS A 451 10.71 -7.21 17.55
N ARG A 452 10.91 -7.66 18.79
CA ARG A 452 11.86 -7.07 19.72
C ARG A 452 13.33 -7.34 19.40
N PHE A 453 13.69 -8.55 18.96
CA PHE A 453 15.10 -8.97 18.87
C PHE A 453 15.54 -9.48 17.49
N ASN A 454 14.62 -9.81 16.59
CA ASN A 454 14.99 -10.46 15.34
C ASN A 454 15.53 -9.47 14.32
N THR A 455 16.75 -9.74 13.85
CA THR A 455 17.35 -9.00 12.72
C THR A 455 17.13 -9.66 11.37
N ASP A 456 16.65 -10.91 11.34
CA ASP A 456 16.26 -11.62 10.12
C ASP A 456 14.77 -11.40 9.82
N THR A 457 14.43 -10.22 9.31
CA THR A 457 13.02 -9.82 9.14
C THR A 457 12.36 -10.40 7.88
N ALA A 458 13.06 -11.22 7.10
CA ALA A 458 12.52 -11.80 5.86
C ALA A 458 11.22 -12.59 6.13
N GLN A 459 11.17 -13.32 7.25
CA GLN A 459 9.99 -14.09 7.68
C GLN A 459 8.80 -13.23 8.13
N HIS A 460 9.00 -11.96 8.49
CA HIS A 460 7.90 -11.13 9.01
C HIS A 460 6.85 -10.87 7.93
N SER A 461 7.27 -10.77 6.68
CA SER A 461 6.43 -10.39 5.54
C SER A 461 5.84 -11.57 4.75
N THR A 462 6.03 -12.81 5.20
CA THR A 462 5.59 -14.02 4.48
C THR A 462 4.38 -14.70 5.12
N TYR A 463 3.59 -15.40 4.30
CA TYR A 463 2.47 -16.23 4.78
C TYR A 463 2.95 -17.46 5.53
N TYR A 464 4.00 -18.10 5.03
CA TYR A 464 4.59 -19.28 5.62
C TYR A 464 5.79 -18.92 6.49
N ASP A 465 5.91 -19.64 7.61
CA ASP A 465 7.15 -19.74 8.37
C ASP A 465 8.23 -20.48 7.56
N TYR A 466 9.46 -20.50 8.06
CA TYR A 466 10.55 -21.24 7.41
C TYR A 466 10.26 -22.72 7.50
N VAL A 467 10.64 -23.45 6.47
CA VAL A 467 10.34 -24.88 6.36
C VAL A 467 11.61 -25.70 6.44
N VAL A 468 11.64 -26.67 7.34
CA VAL A 468 12.83 -27.48 7.62
C VAL A 468 12.45 -28.95 7.55
N ARG A 469 13.25 -29.74 6.84
CA ARG A 469 13.14 -31.20 6.85
C ARG A 469 13.78 -31.73 8.13
N VAL A 470 13.02 -32.44 8.94
CA VAL A 470 13.48 -33.06 10.18
C VAL A 470 13.64 -34.56 10.02
N ASN A 471 14.53 -35.16 10.80
CA ASN A 471 14.90 -36.58 10.68
C ASN A 471 15.26 -36.98 9.24
N ALA A 472 15.94 -36.07 8.53
CA ALA A 472 16.30 -36.28 7.14
C ALA A 472 17.36 -37.39 6.99
N PRO A 473 17.33 -38.17 5.88
CA PRO A 473 18.34 -39.19 5.64
C PRO A 473 19.73 -38.58 5.41
N GLU A 474 20.80 -39.33 5.68
CA GLU A 474 22.20 -38.83 5.59
C GLU A 474 22.58 -38.25 4.22
N ASN A 475 21.93 -38.70 3.15
CA ASN A 475 22.18 -38.23 1.78
C ASN A 475 21.40 -36.95 1.40
N TYR A 476 20.56 -36.41 2.29
CA TYR A 476 19.83 -35.17 2.05
C TYR A 476 20.75 -33.96 2.28
N THR A 477 20.78 -33.06 1.29
CA THR A 477 21.44 -31.76 1.43
C THR A 477 20.39 -30.73 1.80
N ALA A 478 20.47 -30.20 3.02
CA ALA A 478 19.52 -29.22 3.49
C ALA A 478 19.70 -27.85 2.82
N LYS A 479 18.57 -27.15 2.60
CA LYS A 479 18.55 -25.72 2.25
C LYS A 479 19.22 -24.83 3.31
N TRP A 480 19.13 -25.24 4.58
CA TRP A 480 19.63 -24.49 5.72
C TRP A 480 21.00 -25.01 6.19
N VAL A 481 21.75 -24.15 6.89
CA VAL A 481 23.02 -24.56 7.52
C VAL A 481 22.79 -25.67 8.54
N LYS A 482 23.77 -26.56 8.70
CA LYS A 482 23.64 -27.79 9.50
C LYS A 482 23.22 -27.52 10.94
N GLU A 483 23.76 -26.46 11.55
CA GLU A 483 23.45 -26.06 12.92
C GLU A 483 21.97 -25.64 13.09
N PHE A 484 21.40 -24.97 12.09
CA PHE A 484 20.00 -24.55 12.09
C PHE A 484 19.06 -25.76 11.97
N VAL A 485 19.39 -26.71 11.08
CA VAL A 485 18.64 -27.97 10.95
C VAL A 485 18.69 -28.78 12.25
N ALA A 486 19.86 -28.88 12.88
CA ALA A 486 20.01 -29.60 14.14
C ALA A 486 19.18 -28.97 15.28
N ALA A 487 19.10 -27.64 15.34
CA ALA A 487 18.21 -26.96 16.30
C ALA A 487 16.73 -27.21 15.98
N ALA A 488 16.35 -27.22 14.70
CA ALA A 488 14.98 -27.56 14.31
C ALA A 488 14.61 -29.01 14.71
N ASP A 489 15.52 -29.97 14.53
CA ASP A 489 15.35 -31.36 14.99
C ASP A 489 15.21 -31.44 16.52
N GLU A 490 16.03 -30.69 17.27
CA GLU A 490 15.97 -30.64 18.74
C GLU A 490 14.63 -30.04 19.23
N ALA A 491 14.19 -28.93 18.63
CA ALA A 491 12.90 -28.31 18.92
C ALA A 491 11.73 -29.24 18.56
N TYR A 492 11.81 -29.94 17.42
CA TYR A 492 10.83 -30.93 17.00
C TYR A 492 10.70 -32.09 18.01
N ALA A 493 11.84 -32.64 18.44
CA ALA A 493 11.88 -33.73 19.42
C ALA A 493 11.31 -33.31 20.79
N ALA A 494 11.45 -32.04 21.18
CA ALA A 494 10.86 -31.48 22.39
C ALA A 494 9.33 -31.23 22.27
N GLY A 495 8.81 -31.11 21.04
CA GLY A 495 7.39 -30.97 20.74
C GLY A 495 6.98 -29.54 20.36
N LYS A 496 5.79 -29.40 19.74
CA LYS A 496 5.25 -28.13 19.24
C LYS A 496 5.27 -27.04 20.31
N GLY A 497 5.74 -25.85 19.94
CA GLY A 497 5.88 -24.70 20.83
C GLY A 497 7.19 -24.64 21.61
N ASN A 498 8.08 -25.63 21.47
CA ASN A 498 9.44 -25.53 22.00
C ASN A 498 10.37 -24.88 20.96
N TYR A 499 11.53 -24.40 21.44
CA TYR A 499 12.60 -23.89 20.60
C TYR A 499 13.95 -24.49 21.02
N ALA A 500 14.94 -24.41 20.13
CA ALA A 500 16.33 -24.73 20.43
C ALA A 500 17.26 -23.63 19.91
N LEU A 501 18.48 -23.58 20.45
CA LEU A 501 19.47 -22.58 20.08
C LEU A 501 20.56 -23.19 19.19
N CYS A 502 21.02 -22.42 18.21
CA CYS A 502 22.26 -22.73 17.52
C CYS A 502 23.08 -21.48 17.23
N VAL A 503 24.38 -21.66 17.00
CA VAL A 503 25.29 -20.59 16.59
C VAL A 503 25.70 -20.80 15.15
N SER A 504 25.40 -19.83 14.28
CA SER A 504 25.85 -19.78 12.89
C SER A 504 26.97 -18.74 12.73
N GLU A 505 27.42 -18.50 11.50
CA GLU A 505 28.32 -17.37 11.19
C GLU A 505 27.67 -15.99 11.41
N TYR A 506 26.33 -15.93 11.49
CA TYR A 506 25.59 -14.68 11.62
C TYR A 506 25.38 -14.28 13.08
N GLY A 507 25.26 -15.24 14.00
CA GLY A 507 24.99 -15.02 15.42
C GLY A 507 24.30 -16.21 16.07
N VAL A 508 23.48 -15.94 17.08
CA VAL A 508 22.65 -16.95 17.75
C VAL A 508 21.27 -16.97 17.09
N HIS A 509 20.84 -18.16 16.67
CA HIS A 509 19.48 -18.42 16.23
C HIS A 509 18.70 -19.08 17.36
N ILE A 510 17.47 -18.63 17.56
CA ILE A 510 16.46 -19.27 18.39
C ILE A 510 15.41 -19.84 17.43
N VAL A 511 15.43 -21.16 17.24
CA VAL A 511 14.62 -21.87 16.25
C VAL A 511 13.41 -22.49 16.94
N TYR A 512 12.24 -21.92 16.69
CA TYR A 512 10.97 -22.29 17.34
C TYR A 512 10.13 -23.17 16.43
N TYR A 513 9.68 -24.31 16.95
CA TYR A 513 8.84 -25.25 16.21
C TYR A 513 7.35 -24.84 16.25
N THR A 514 6.85 -24.36 15.11
CA THR A 514 5.47 -23.87 14.97
C THR A 514 4.48 -25.00 14.73
N ASP A 515 4.63 -25.77 13.65
CA ASP A 515 3.70 -26.84 13.27
C ASP A 515 4.30 -27.80 12.24
N GLU A 516 3.68 -28.97 12.08
CA GLU A 516 4.01 -29.90 11.00
C GLU A 516 3.50 -29.39 9.65
N VAL A 517 4.25 -29.65 8.59
CA VAL A 517 3.77 -29.42 7.22
C VAL A 517 2.71 -30.47 6.88
N LYS A 518 1.48 -30.02 6.61
CA LYS A 518 0.36 -30.88 6.24
C LYS A 518 -0.30 -30.43 4.95
N ALA A 519 -0.90 -31.39 4.24
CA ALA A 519 -1.76 -31.07 3.10
C ALA A 519 -2.97 -30.27 3.58
N GLN A 520 -3.22 -29.14 2.93
CA GLN A 520 -4.34 -28.25 3.20
C GLN A 520 -5.62 -28.85 2.64
N THR A 521 -6.67 -28.82 3.47
CA THR A 521 -8.04 -29.14 3.04
C THR A 521 -8.77 -27.83 2.86
N LEU A 522 -9.06 -27.47 1.61
CA LEU A 522 -9.70 -26.19 1.28
C LEU A 522 -11.21 -26.37 1.09
N ASP A 523 -11.99 -25.48 1.69
CA ASP A 523 -13.45 -25.55 1.66
C ASP A 523 -14.12 -24.24 1.21
N PHE A 524 -14.56 -24.22 -0.04
CA PHE A 524 -15.24 -23.09 -0.68
C PHE A 524 -16.77 -23.14 -0.56
N SER A 525 -17.34 -24.01 0.28
CA SER A 525 -18.81 -24.27 0.34
C SER A 525 -19.65 -23.06 0.75
N THR A 526 -19.07 -22.09 1.45
CA THR A 526 -19.77 -20.92 1.97
C THR A 526 -18.92 -19.67 1.80
N LEU A 527 -19.56 -18.53 1.55
CA LEU A 527 -18.87 -17.25 1.43
C LEU A 527 -18.06 -16.93 2.70
N ALA A 528 -18.59 -17.20 3.89
CA ALA A 528 -17.90 -16.95 5.15
C ALA A 528 -16.49 -17.60 5.22
N LYS A 529 -16.34 -18.82 4.70
CA LYS A 529 -15.03 -19.51 4.61
C LYS A 529 -14.11 -18.82 3.61
N CYS A 530 -14.67 -18.38 2.48
CA CYS A 530 -13.94 -17.61 1.47
C CYS A 530 -13.59 -16.18 1.90
N LEU A 531 -14.07 -15.71 3.07
CA LEU A 531 -13.82 -14.39 3.62
C LEU A 531 -12.97 -14.42 4.90
N ASP A 532 -12.49 -15.58 5.34
CA ASP A 532 -11.47 -15.65 6.40
C ASP A 532 -10.13 -15.19 5.84
N THR A 533 -9.71 -13.96 6.16
CA THR A 533 -8.56 -13.30 5.54
C THR A 533 -7.22 -13.95 5.85
N THR A 534 -7.19 -14.83 6.84
CA THR A 534 -6.00 -15.61 7.22
C THR A 534 -5.92 -16.95 6.46
N SER A 535 -6.99 -17.35 5.78
CA SER A 535 -7.14 -18.62 5.09
C SER A 535 -6.58 -18.62 3.66
N ARG A 536 -6.33 -19.83 3.13
CA ARG A 536 -5.98 -20.03 1.72
C ARG A 536 -7.19 -19.89 0.81
N GLU A 537 -8.38 -20.20 1.32
CA GLU A 537 -9.66 -20.02 0.65
C GLU A 537 -9.86 -18.57 0.26
N TYR A 538 -9.60 -17.65 1.17
CA TYR A 538 -9.67 -16.21 0.91
C TYR A 538 -8.71 -15.77 -0.19
N LEU A 539 -7.44 -16.22 -0.16
CA LEU A 539 -6.48 -15.83 -1.19
C LEU A 539 -6.92 -16.29 -2.58
N ARG A 540 -7.40 -17.53 -2.70
CA ARG A 540 -7.94 -18.07 -3.96
C ARG A 540 -9.22 -17.37 -4.39
N PHE A 541 -10.14 -17.14 -3.46
CA PHE A 541 -11.38 -16.42 -3.72
C PHE A 541 -11.10 -15.00 -4.19
N LYS A 542 -10.21 -14.25 -3.51
CA LYS A 542 -9.77 -12.91 -3.88
C LYS A 542 -9.18 -12.86 -5.29
N THR A 543 -8.32 -13.81 -5.66
CA THR A 543 -7.75 -13.91 -7.01
C THR A 543 -8.84 -14.18 -8.06
N GLN A 544 -9.75 -15.12 -7.77
CA GLN A 544 -10.85 -15.47 -8.68
C GLN A 544 -11.82 -14.30 -8.85
N TYR A 545 -12.25 -13.70 -7.74
CA TYR A 545 -13.09 -12.50 -7.70
C TYR A 545 -12.48 -11.39 -8.55
N THR A 546 -11.18 -11.09 -8.36
CA THR A 546 -10.49 -10.03 -9.11
C THR A 546 -10.45 -10.30 -10.62
N THR A 547 -10.39 -11.57 -11.02
CA THR A 547 -10.42 -11.96 -12.42
C THR A 547 -11.82 -11.78 -13.01
N ASP A 548 -12.82 -12.37 -12.35
CA ASP A 548 -14.19 -12.36 -12.84
C ASP A 548 -14.80 -10.94 -12.78
N SER A 549 -14.44 -10.13 -11.78
CA SER A 549 -14.92 -8.75 -11.66
C SER A 549 -14.43 -7.87 -12.81
N LYS A 550 -13.20 -8.06 -13.31
CA LYS A 550 -12.69 -7.34 -14.49
C LYS A 550 -13.49 -7.67 -15.74
N GLU A 551 -13.89 -8.93 -15.90
CA GLU A 551 -14.70 -9.36 -17.04
C GLU A 551 -16.11 -8.78 -16.97
N LEU A 552 -16.72 -8.77 -15.77
CA LEU A 552 -18.01 -8.13 -15.53
C LEU A 552 -17.97 -6.62 -15.78
N VAL A 553 -16.94 -5.92 -15.29
CA VAL A 553 -16.76 -4.48 -15.53
C VAL A 553 -16.57 -4.19 -17.02
N SER A 554 -15.78 -5.01 -17.73
CA SER A 554 -15.58 -4.87 -19.19
C SER A 554 -16.89 -5.04 -19.95
N LYS A 555 -17.67 -6.07 -19.62
CA LYS A 555 -18.99 -6.31 -20.22
C LYS A 555 -19.96 -5.15 -19.92
N ALA A 556 -20.02 -4.70 -18.67
CA ALA A 556 -20.85 -3.57 -18.27
C ALA A 556 -20.47 -2.28 -19.01
N LEU A 557 -19.16 -2.03 -19.21
CA LEU A 557 -18.69 -0.87 -19.96
C LEU A 557 -19.07 -0.93 -21.44
N LYS A 558 -18.99 -2.11 -22.08
CA LYS A 558 -19.43 -2.27 -23.48
C LYS A 558 -20.93 -1.96 -23.65
N GLU A 559 -21.75 -2.49 -22.75
CA GLU A 559 -23.19 -2.19 -22.77
C GLU A 559 -23.49 -0.72 -22.48
N LEU A 560 -22.73 -0.12 -21.56
CA LEU A 560 -22.80 1.31 -21.30
C LEU A 560 -22.44 2.12 -22.56
N GLN A 561 -21.32 1.83 -23.22
CA GLN A 561 -20.92 2.49 -24.47
C GLN A 561 -21.99 2.39 -25.55
N LYS A 562 -22.59 1.20 -25.76
CA LYS A 562 -23.71 1.04 -26.72
C LYS A 562 -24.89 1.95 -26.40
N SER A 563 -25.16 2.22 -25.13
CA SER A 563 -26.27 3.09 -24.71
C SER A 563 -26.00 4.60 -24.78
N TYR A 564 -24.72 5.01 -24.86
CA TYR A 564 -24.31 6.43 -24.90
C TYR A 564 -23.73 6.86 -26.25
N PHE A 565 -23.16 5.95 -27.04
CA PHE A 565 -22.57 6.25 -28.34
C PHE A 565 -23.57 6.02 -29.47
N THR A 566 -23.27 6.60 -30.62
CA THR A 566 -23.98 6.29 -31.86
C THR A 566 -23.73 4.83 -32.22
N VAL A 567 -24.78 4.04 -32.35
CA VAL A 567 -24.71 2.64 -32.82
C VAL A 567 -25.38 2.57 -34.18
N LYS A 568 -24.73 1.87 -35.12
CA LYS A 568 -25.27 1.58 -36.44
C LYS A 568 -25.45 0.07 -36.60
N ASP A 569 -26.49 -0.35 -37.31
CA ASP A 569 -26.62 -1.73 -37.76
C ASP A 569 -25.71 -2.02 -38.96
N ASP A 570 -25.73 -3.29 -39.44
CA ASP A 570 -24.91 -3.77 -40.56
C ASP A 570 -25.17 -3.01 -41.87
N ASP A 571 -26.36 -2.43 -42.03
CA ASP A 571 -26.75 -1.60 -43.19
C ASP A 571 -26.35 -0.12 -43.02
N GLY A 572 -25.67 0.22 -41.92
CA GLY A 572 -25.22 1.57 -41.60
C GLY A 572 -26.30 2.50 -41.06
N LYS A 573 -27.50 1.99 -40.74
CA LYS A 573 -28.59 2.77 -40.17
C LYS A 573 -28.40 2.94 -38.67
N VAL A 574 -28.61 4.17 -38.18
CA VAL A 574 -28.47 4.50 -36.75
C VAL A 574 -29.58 3.83 -35.94
N THR A 575 -29.20 2.97 -35.00
CA THR A 575 -30.09 2.26 -34.06
C THR A 575 -30.07 2.87 -32.66
N ASN A 576 -29.01 3.58 -32.30
CA ASN A 576 -28.93 4.42 -31.10
C ASN A 576 -28.24 5.75 -31.44
N GLU A 577 -28.82 6.86 -31.02
CA GLU A 577 -28.19 8.18 -31.14
C GLU A 577 -27.26 8.45 -29.95
N SER A 578 -26.11 9.08 -30.22
CA SER A 578 -25.18 9.47 -29.16
C SER A 578 -25.84 10.42 -28.14
N LYS A 579 -25.70 10.08 -26.86
CA LYS A 579 -26.02 10.94 -25.70
C LYS A 579 -24.87 11.89 -25.34
N ILE A 580 -23.80 11.90 -26.14
CA ILE A 580 -22.69 12.85 -25.98
C ILE A 580 -22.93 14.04 -26.91
N LYS A 581 -23.13 15.22 -26.32
CA LYS A 581 -23.38 16.46 -27.09
C LYS A 581 -22.29 17.49 -26.80
N PHE A 582 -21.58 17.91 -27.84
CA PHE A 582 -20.53 18.91 -27.74
C PHE A 582 -21.10 20.33 -27.76
N ALA A 583 -20.56 21.19 -26.90
CA ALA A 583 -20.91 22.60 -26.87
C ALA A 583 -20.17 23.36 -27.99
N SER A 584 -20.80 24.40 -28.54
CA SER A 584 -20.19 25.25 -29.57
C SER A 584 -18.88 25.89 -29.12
N MET A 585 -18.75 26.20 -27.83
CA MET A 585 -17.54 26.81 -27.28
C MET A 585 -16.33 25.88 -27.28
N PHE A 586 -16.58 24.56 -27.27
CA PHE A 586 -15.51 23.57 -27.37
C PHE A 586 -14.86 23.60 -28.76
N ASP A 587 -15.64 23.83 -29.81
CA ASP A 587 -15.11 23.94 -31.18
C ASP A 587 -14.19 25.15 -31.33
N THR A 588 -14.55 26.27 -30.70
CA THR A 588 -13.69 27.46 -30.62
C THR A 588 -12.38 27.13 -29.88
N PHE A 589 -12.47 26.46 -28.74
CA PHE A 589 -11.29 26.03 -27.98
C PHE A 589 -10.36 25.13 -28.80
N LEU A 590 -10.89 24.06 -29.42
CA LEU A 590 -10.11 23.13 -30.24
C LEU A 590 -9.38 23.86 -31.37
N LYS A 591 -10.09 24.76 -32.06
CA LYS A 591 -9.53 25.57 -33.15
C LYS A 591 -8.40 26.49 -32.65
N ASP A 592 -8.61 27.18 -31.54
CA ASP A 592 -7.62 28.08 -30.95
C ASP A 592 -6.37 27.35 -30.45
N GLN A 593 -6.52 26.10 -30.02
CA GLN A 593 -5.40 25.25 -29.61
C GLN A 593 -4.78 24.44 -30.75
N GLY A 594 -5.29 24.57 -31.99
CA GLY A 594 -4.79 23.82 -33.14
C GLY A 594 -5.01 22.31 -33.06
N LEU A 595 -5.98 21.86 -32.26
CA LEU A 595 -6.30 20.44 -32.10
C LEU A 595 -7.28 19.98 -33.18
N ASN A 596 -6.99 18.84 -33.80
CA ASN A 596 -7.92 18.16 -34.70
C ASN A 596 -8.58 17.00 -33.96
N TYR A 597 -9.89 17.10 -33.74
CA TYR A 597 -10.65 16.09 -32.99
C TYR A 597 -11.89 15.65 -33.74
N ASP A 598 -11.89 14.39 -34.20
CA ASP A 598 -13.02 13.78 -34.88
C ASP A 598 -14.10 13.36 -33.88
N LYS A 599 -14.99 14.30 -33.57
CA LYS A 599 -16.14 14.11 -32.67
C LYS A 599 -17.07 12.97 -33.11
N SER A 600 -17.24 12.76 -34.42
CA SER A 600 -18.14 11.73 -34.94
C SER A 600 -17.54 10.35 -34.68
N LYS A 601 -16.27 10.17 -35.04
CA LYS A 601 -15.56 8.91 -34.78
C LYS A 601 -15.48 8.63 -33.28
N ALA A 602 -15.20 9.64 -32.48
CA ALA A 602 -15.03 9.49 -31.02
C ALA A 602 -16.33 9.16 -30.27
N THR A 603 -17.51 9.37 -30.86
CA THR A 603 -18.81 9.10 -30.25
C THR A 603 -19.64 8.08 -31.03
N THR A 604 -18.99 7.29 -31.87
CA THR A 604 -19.59 6.14 -32.56
C THR A 604 -19.03 4.86 -31.95
N TYR A 605 -19.91 3.92 -31.61
CA TYR A 605 -19.51 2.62 -31.10
C TYR A 605 -18.86 1.80 -32.22
N SER A 606 -17.71 1.19 -31.91
CA SER A 606 -17.08 0.16 -32.73
C SER A 606 -16.79 -1.06 -31.85
N GLU A 607 -16.89 -2.26 -32.42
CA GLU A 607 -16.54 -3.51 -31.72
C GLU A 607 -15.02 -3.79 -31.70
N ASP A 608 -14.22 -2.96 -32.39
CA ASP A 608 -12.76 -3.10 -32.54
C ASP A 608 -11.98 -3.23 -31.22
#